data_AF-A0A2W1B324-F1
#
_entry.id   AF-A0A2W1B324-F1
#
_cell.length_a   1.000
_cell.length_b   1.000
_cell.length_c   1.000
_cell.angle_alpha   90.00
_cell.angle_beta   90.00
_cell.angle_gamma   90.00
#
_symmetry.space_group_name_H-M   'P 1'
#
loop_
_entity.id
_entity.type
_entity.pdbx_description
1 polymer ?
#
loop_
_entity_poly.entity_id
_entity_poly.type
_entity_poly.pdbx_seq_one_letter_code
_entity_poly.pdbx_strand_id
1 'polypeptide(L)'
;MSRYLSAALTSEASGWISEQLLEEGALVPAALVESILDHEWRALQAGTDPDDRAALIAAVSASLAAQDVRIQAPPAPGVEAMPAAPQAVPESLIDRVLGWEDDFLGLAGVRRSAPDA
;
A
#
# COMPACT_ATOMS: atom_id res chain seq x y z
N MET A 1 -17.79 -16.89 4.36
CA MET A 1 -16.44 -16.83 4.95
C MET A 1 -15.71 -15.69 4.26
N SER A 2 -15.75 -14.48 4.81
CA SER A 2 -14.87 -13.39 4.36
C SER A 2 -13.43 -13.89 4.44
N ARG A 3 -12.77 -14.00 3.29
CA ARG A 3 -11.37 -14.38 3.20
C ARG A 3 -10.54 -13.15 3.52
N TYR A 4 -10.18 -13.00 4.79
CA TYR A 4 -9.10 -12.13 5.20
C TYR A 4 -7.80 -12.56 4.50
N LEU A 5 -6.96 -11.61 4.11
CA LEU A 5 -5.56 -11.95 3.83
C LEU A 5 -4.96 -12.54 5.11
N SER A 6 -4.47 -13.77 5.03
CA SER A 6 -3.67 -14.33 6.12
C SER A 6 -2.36 -13.54 6.20
N ALA A 7 -1.73 -13.50 7.37
CA ALA A 7 -0.41 -12.85 7.51
C ALA A 7 0.63 -13.41 6.51
N ALA A 8 0.53 -14.70 6.17
CA ALA A 8 1.37 -15.31 5.13
C ALA A 8 1.08 -14.73 3.74
N LEU A 9 -0.20 -14.61 3.37
CA LEU A 9 -0.60 -14.10 2.07
C LEU A 9 -0.29 -12.60 1.92
N THR A 10 -0.44 -11.81 3.00
CA THR A 10 0.00 -10.40 3.02
C THR A 10 1.51 -10.27 2.83
N SER A 11 2.30 -11.14 3.46
CA SER A 11 3.77 -11.13 3.32
C SER A 11 4.21 -11.54 1.91
N GLU A 12 3.54 -12.53 1.30
CA GLU A 12 3.78 -12.90 -0.10
C GLU A 12 3.38 -11.78 -1.07
N ALA A 13 2.20 -11.17 -0.85
CA ALA A 13 1.73 -10.03 -1.64
C ALA A 13 2.70 -8.85 -1.56
N SER A 14 3.17 -8.50 -0.35
CA SER A 14 4.05 -7.34 -0.17
C SER A 14 5.41 -7.52 -0.85
N GLY A 15 5.97 -8.73 -0.82
CA GLY A 15 7.17 -9.09 -1.57
C GLY A 15 6.96 -8.99 -3.08
N TRP A 16 5.91 -9.62 -3.60
CA TRP A 16 5.62 -9.61 -5.03
C TRP A 16 5.34 -8.20 -5.57
N ILE A 17 4.51 -7.41 -4.89
CA ILE A 17 4.20 -6.02 -5.27
C ILE A 17 5.47 -5.15 -5.23
N SER A 18 6.36 -5.34 -4.25
CA SER A 18 7.63 -4.61 -4.17
C SER A 18 8.51 -4.88 -5.40
N GLU A 19 8.53 -6.13 -5.90
CA GLU A 19 9.22 -6.49 -7.14
C GLU A 19 8.58 -5.80 -8.36
N GLN A 20 7.24 -5.79 -8.47
CA GLN A 20 6.56 -5.12 -9.58
C GLN A 20 6.83 -3.60 -9.60
N LEU A 21 6.80 -2.95 -8.44
CA LEU A 21 7.12 -1.52 -8.32
C LEU A 21 8.57 -1.23 -8.71
N LEU A 22 9.51 -2.13 -8.38
CA LEU A 22 10.91 -2.00 -8.78
C LEU A 22 11.07 -2.10 -10.30
N GLU A 23 10.34 -3.01 -10.97
CA GLU A 23 10.32 -3.13 -12.43
C GLU A 23 9.78 -1.84 -13.10
N GLU A 24 8.85 -1.13 -12.46
CA GLU A 24 8.38 0.19 -12.88
C GLU A 24 9.34 1.35 -12.53
N GLY A 25 10.47 1.07 -11.91
CA GLY A 25 11.47 2.07 -11.50
C GLY A 25 11.18 2.76 -10.17
N ALA A 26 10.25 2.23 -9.36
CA ALA A 26 9.96 2.73 -8.02
C ALA A 26 10.59 1.82 -6.95
N LEU A 27 11.58 2.34 -6.22
CA LEU A 27 12.19 1.63 -5.10
C LEU A 27 11.30 1.74 -3.85
N VAL A 28 10.44 0.75 -3.65
CA VAL A 28 9.51 0.70 -2.52
C VAL A 28 9.75 -0.58 -1.71
N PRO A 29 10.16 -0.49 -0.43
CA PRO A 29 10.45 -1.69 0.36
C PRO A 29 9.17 -2.46 0.69
N ALA A 30 9.24 -3.79 0.68
CA ALA A 30 8.12 -4.67 1.03
C ALA A 30 7.48 -4.33 2.38
N ALA A 31 8.25 -3.86 3.36
CA ALA A 31 7.70 -3.43 4.65
C ALA A 31 6.76 -2.21 4.55
N LEU A 32 7.02 -1.27 3.63
CA LEU A 32 6.11 -0.14 3.38
C LEU A 32 4.86 -0.61 2.63
N VAL A 33 5.03 -1.52 1.67
CA VAL A 33 3.90 -2.15 0.97
C VAL A 33 3.00 -2.87 1.97
N GLU A 34 3.57 -3.72 2.83
CA GLU A 34 2.85 -4.44 3.89
C GLU A 34 2.10 -3.48 4.82
N SER A 35 2.71 -2.35 5.21
CA SER A 35 2.04 -1.32 6.01
C SER A 35 0.86 -0.69 5.26
N ILE A 36 0.99 -0.40 3.97
CA ILE A 36 -0.12 0.11 3.14
C ILE A 36 -1.28 -0.90 3.10
N LEU A 37 -0.97 -2.18 2.84
CA LEU A 37 -1.99 -3.24 2.80
C LEU A 37 -2.67 -3.41 4.16
N ASP A 38 -1.92 -3.50 5.27
CA ASP A 38 -2.51 -3.61 6.61
C ASP A 38 -3.47 -2.45 6.94
N HIS A 39 -3.15 -1.22 6.51
CA HIS A 39 -4.04 -0.08 6.69
C HIS A 39 -5.26 -0.11 5.79
N GLU A 40 -5.14 -0.62 4.56
CA GLU A 40 -6.26 -0.79 3.65
C GLU A 40 -7.24 -1.84 4.19
N TRP A 41 -6.75 -3.00 4.63
CA TRP A 41 -7.59 -4.01 5.27
C TRP A 41 -8.26 -3.50 6.54
N ARG A 42 -7.59 -2.69 7.37
CA ARG A 42 -8.22 -2.02 8.53
C ARG A 42 -9.33 -1.06 8.11
N ALA A 43 -9.16 -0.32 7.01
CA ALA A 43 -10.17 0.58 6.49
C ALA A 43 -11.42 -0.20 6.01
N LEU A 44 -11.23 -1.33 5.33
CA LEU A 44 -12.32 -2.24 4.95
C LEU A 44 -13.08 -2.77 6.18
N GLN A 45 -12.34 -3.16 7.22
CA GLN A 45 -12.93 -3.59 8.50
C GLN A 45 -13.71 -2.50 9.21
N ALA A 46 -13.33 -1.24 9.02
CA ALA A 46 -14.03 -0.07 9.54
C ALA A 46 -15.26 0.30 8.69
N GLY A 47 -15.56 -0.43 7.61
CA GLY A 47 -16.72 -0.23 6.75
C GLY A 47 -16.46 0.66 5.54
N THR A 48 -15.20 0.89 5.17
CA THR A 48 -14.89 1.54 3.88
C THR A 48 -15.31 0.61 2.74
N ASP A 49 -15.99 1.16 1.74
CA ASP A 49 -16.44 0.39 0.58
C ASP A 49 -15.21 -0.11 -0.21
N PRO A 50 -15.07 -1.43 -0.48
CA PRO A 50 -13.97 -1.97 -1.27
C PRO A 50 -13.91 -1.44 -2.71
N ASP A 51 -15.03 -0.95 -3.26
CA ASP A 51 -15.10 -0.38 -4.60
C ASP A 51 -14.84 1.15 -4.60
N ASP A 52 -14.85 1.80 -3.42
CA ASP A 52 -14.51 3.22 -3.28
C ASP A 52 -12.99 3.40 -3.09
N ARG A 53 -12.27 3.30 -4.21
CA ARG A 53 -10.82 3.48 -4.28
C ARG A 53 -10.34 4.80 -3.66
N ALA A 54 -11.09 5.89 -3.85
CA ALA A 54 -10.71 7.20 -3.31
C ALA A 54 -10.81 7.22 -1.79
N ALA A 55 -11.88 6.65 -1.23
CA ALA A 55 -12.02 6.50 0.22
C ALA A 55 -10.94 5.60 0.83
N LEU A 56 -10.58 4.49 0.16
CA LEU A 56 -9.49 3.61 0.61
C LEU A 56 -8.15 4.34 0.64
N ILE A 57 -7.79 5.04 -0.43
CA ILE A 57 -6.55 5.83 -0.49
C ILE A 57 -6.53 6.88 0.62
N ALA A 58 -7.64 7.60 0.82
CA ALA A 58 -7.74 8.61 1.86
C ALA A 58 -7.59 8.03 3.27
N ALA A 59 -8.21 6.87 3.54
CA ALA A 59 -8.13 6.18 4.83
C ALA A 59 -6.71 5.67 5.13
N VAL A 60 -6.03 5.10 4.14
CA VAL A 60 -4.64 4.64 4.25
C VAL A 60 -3.71 5.83 4.46
N SER A 61 -3.84 6.87 3.65
CA SER A 61 -3.06 8.11 3.75
C SER A 61 -3.18 8.74 5.13
N ALA A 62 -4.40 8.87 5.66
CA ALA A 62 -4.65 9.37 7.01
C ALA A 62 -4.01 8.47 8.10
N SER A 63 -4.10 7.15 7.96
CA SER A 63 -3.54 6.19 8.92
C SER A 63 -2.00 6.20 8.96
N LEU A 64 -1.37 6.30 7.79
CA LEU A 64 0.09 6.40 7.65
C LEU A 64 0.58 7.73 8.24
N ALA A 65 -0.11 8.83 7.96
CA ALA A 65 0.20 10.14 8.54
C ALA A 65 0.07 10.15 10.07
N ALA A 66 -0.97 9.52 10.62
CA ALA A 66 -1.17 9.41 12.06
C ALA A 66 -0.07 8.60 12.77
N GLN A 67 0.62 7.71 12.05
CA GLN A 67 1.74 6.91 12.56
C GLN A 67 3.11 7.48 12.21
N ASP A 68 3.16 8.68 11.66
CA ASP A 68 4.41 9.34 11.25
C ASP A 68 5.23 8.53 10.22
N VAL A 69 4.56 7.69 9.41
CA VAL A 69 5.22 6.93 8.35
C VAL A 69 5.62 7.88 7.24
N ARG A 70 6.93 7.91 6.94
CA ARG A 70 7.51 8.80 5.93
C ARG A 70 8.44 8.04 5.00
N ILE A 71 8.56 8.54 3.78
CA ILE A 71 9.50 8.05 2.77
C ILE A 71 10.65 9.02 2.59
N GLN A 72 11.81 8.48 2.22
CA GLN A 72 12.93 9.30 1.79
C GLN A 72 12.72 9.72 0.35
N ALA A 73 12.70 11.03 0.08
CA ALA A 73 12.65 11.51 -1.29
C ALA A 73 13.95 11.14 -2.03
N PRO A 74 13.87 10.72 -3.30
CA PRO A 74 15.07 10.54 -4.11
C PRO A 74 15.84 11.87 -4.21
N PRO A 75 17.18 11.83 -4.26
CA PRO A 75 17.97 13.05 -4.43
C PRO A 75 17.61 13.74 -5.74
N ALA A 76 17.44 15.06 -5.71
CA ALA A 76 17.21 15.83 -6.92
C ALA A 76 18.44 15.74 -7.85
N PRO A 77 18.25 15.59 -9.17
CA PRO A 77 19.36 15.49 -10.11
C PRO A 77 20.22 16.76 -10.05
N GLY A 78 21.54 16.60 -9.89
CA GLY A 78 22.50 17.71 -9.84
C GLY A 78 22.68 18.38 -8.48
N VAL A 79 22.01 17.89 -7.43
CA VAL A 79 22.24 18.33 -6.05
C VAL A 79 23.09 17.27 -5.35
N GLU A 80 24.20 17.70 -4.72
CA GLU A 80 24.98 16.86 -3.82
C GLU A 80 24.03 16.26 -2.77
N ALA A 81 24.13 14.95 -2.50
CA ALA A 81 23.14 14.19 -1.73
C ALA A 81 23.05 14.66 -0.27
N MET A 82 22.42 15.82 -0.04
CA MET A 82 21.88 16.18 1.25
C MET A 82 20.66 15.30 1.48
N PRO A 83 20.53 14.67 2.66
CA PRO A 83 19.34 13.89 2.98
C PRO A 83 18.14 14.83 2.91
N ALA A 84 17.30 14.64 1.90
CA ALA A 84 16.01 15.33 1.82
C ALA A 84 15.21 15.05 3.09
N ALA A 85 14.44 16.03 3.54
CA ALA A 85 13.53 15.82 4.67
C ALA A 85 12.57 14.66 4.34
N PRO A 86 12.29 13.75 5.28
CA PRO A 86 11.34 12.68 5.06
C PRO A 86 9.97 13.26 4.66
N GLN A 87 9.36 12.70 3.63
CA GLN A 87 8.09 13.18 3.07
C GLN A 87 6.95 12.22 3.42
N ALA A 88 5.72 12.74 3.42
CA ALA A 88 4.54 11.90 3.52
C ALA A 88 4.49 10.90 2.35
N VAL A 89 3.92 9.73 2.60
CA VAL A 89 3.65 8.73 1.55
C VAL A 89 2.66 9.34 0.56
N PRO A 90 3.00 9.48 -0.73
CA PRO A 90 2.11 10.12 -1.70
C PRO A 90 0.94 9.20 -2.03
N GLU A 91 -0.25 9.78 -2.19
CA GLU A 91 -1.47 9.04 -2.55
C GLU A 91 -1.32 8.25 -3.86
N SER A 92 -0.54 8.76 -4.82
CA SER A 92 -0.23 8.04 -6.06
C SER A 92 0.58 6.75 -5.84
N LEU A 93 1.39 6.69 -4.78
CA LEU A 93 2.10 5.46 -4.41
C LEU A 93 1.13 4.46 -3.75
N ILE A 94 0.26 4.95 -2.86
CA ILE A 94 -0.79 4.12 -2.25
C ILE A 94 -1.66 3.52 -3.34
N ASP A 95 -2.14 4.35 -4.28
CA ASP A 95 -2.93 3.92 -5.42
C ASP A 95 -2.22 2.84 -6.24
N ARG A 96 -0.93 3.02 -6.57
CA ARG A 96 -0.15 2.01 -7.28
C ARG A 96 -0.05 0.69 -6.52
N VAL A 97 0.21 0.73 -5.21
CA VAL A 97 0.26 -0.47 -4.38
C VAL A 97 -1.08 -1.20 -4.39
N LEU A 98 -2.19 -0.49 -4.22
CA LEU A 98 -3.53 -1.09 -4.21
C LEU A 98 -3.93 -1.66 -5.58
N GLY A 99 -3.44 -1.06 -6.67
CA GLY A 99 -3.62 -1.61 -8.03
C GLY A 99 -2.88 -2.93 -8.21
N TRP A 100 -1.62 -3.01 -7.75
CA TRP A 100 -0.89 -4.28 -7.78
C TRP A 100 -1.48 -5.33 -6.84
N GLU A 101 -2.04 -4.92 -5.71
CA GLU A 101 -2.79 -5.84 -4.85
C GLU A 101 -4.02 -6.42 -5.58
N ASP A 102 -4.77 -5.60 -6.33
CA ASP A 102 -5.91 -6.08 -7.14
C ASP A 102 -5.49 -7.21 -8.09
N ASP A 103 -4.37 -7.03 -8.78
CA ASP A 103 -3.81 -8.03 -9.69
C ASP A 103 -3.38 -9.30 -8.94
N PHE A 104 -2.67 -9.15 -7.81
CA PHE A 104 -2.25 -10.27 -6.98
C PHE A 104 -3.45 -11.09 -6.46
N LEU A 105 -4.47 -10.41 -5.93
CA LEU A 105 -5.69 -11.05 -5.44
C LEU A 105 -6.44 -11.75 -6.58
N GLY A 106 -6.48 -11.13 -7.76
CA GLY A 106 -7.03 -11.72 -8.98
C GLY A 106 -6.33 -13.03 -9.37
N LEU A 107 -5.00 -13.06 -9.34
CA LEU A 107 -4.19 -14.27 -9.58
C LEU A 107 -4.42 -15.34 -8.51
N ALA A 108 -4.58 -14.94 -7.24
CA ALA A 108 -4.84 -15.83 -6.12
C ALA A 108 -6.31 -16.33 -6.04
N GLY A 109 -7.21 -15.80 -6.87
CA GLY A 109 -8.65 -16.09 -6.79
C GLY A 109 -9.29 -15.62 -5.49
N VAL A 110 -8.79 -14.53 -4.93
CA VAL A 110 -9.28 -13.88 -3.70
C VAL A 110 -10.02 -12.61 -4.09
N ARG A 111 -11.13 -12.29 -3.39
CA ARG A 111 -11.84 -11.02 -3.57
C ARG A 111 -11.50 -10.08 -2.43
N ARG A 112 -11.19 -8.83 -2.75
CA ARG A 112 -11.26 -7.72 -1.79
C ARG A 112 -12.68 -7.66 -1.26
N SER A 113 -12.85 -7.80 0.05
CA SER A 113 -14.17 -7.90 0.68
C SER A 113 -14.12 -7.22 2.04
N ALA A 114 -15.13 -6.41 2.34
CA ALA A 114 -15.43 -6.01 3.71
C ALA A 114 -15.92 -7.24 4.52
N PRO A 115 -15.81 -7.23 5.86
CA PRO A 115 -16.45 -8.25 6.68
C PRO A 115 -17.96 -8.15 6.49
N ASP A 116 -18.66 -9.28 6.34
CA ASP A 116 -20.14 -9.30 6.34
C ASP A 116 -20.64 -8.53 7.58
N ALA A 117 -21.41 -7.46 7.36
CA ALA A 117 -22.00 -6.63 8.40
C ALA A 117 -23.10 -7.37 9.17
#